data_AF-A0A067D3B0-F1
#
_entry.id   AF-A0A067D3B0-F1
#
_cell.length_a   1.000
_cell.length_b   1.000
_cell.length_c   1.000
_cell.angle_alpha   90.00
_cell.angle_beta   90.00
_cell.angle_gamma   90.00
#
_symmetry.space_group_name_H-M   'P 1'
#
loop_
_entity.id
_entity.type
_entity.pdbx_description
1 polymer ?
#
loop_
_entity_poly.entity_id
_entity_poly.type
_entity_poly.pdbx_seq_one_letter_code
_entity_poly.pdbx_strand_id
1 'polypeptide(L)'
;MEVTTQAFLLMGLFAFLGMQVHLAVADCPLDLSGSNFTLVASMCSDRNDRGKCCRYINAFVAVSIAQYANATSNLGVPLDLSDICLHSISQTMELYGVPRNATAFCGFGTKIPVNYDCRGRTTVTQMLQSPQFANVTENCKLPLSRETDCR
;
A
#
# COMPACT_ATOMS: atom_id res chain seq x y z
N MET A 1 -31.18 22.65 -38.13
CA MET A 1 -31.49 21.57 -37.18
C MET A 1 -30.31 20.62 -36.93
N GLU A 2 -29.15 20.80 -37.57
CA GLU A 2 -27.98 19.92 -37.36
C GLU A 2 -27.11 20.29 -36.15
N VAL A 3 -27.01 21.59 -35.82
CA VAL A 3 -26.14 22.11 -34.74
C VAL A 3 -26.56 21.61 -33.35
N THR A 4 -27.88 21.51 -33.11
CA THR A 4 -28.42 21.03 -31.84
C THR A 4 -28.12 19.55 -31.62
N THR A 5 -28.24 18.72 -32.65
CA THR A 5 -28.01 17.27 -32.58
C THR A 5 -26.55 16.93 -32.27
N GLN A 6 -25.61 17.69 -32.83
CA GLN A 6 -24.19 17.52 -32.61
C GLN A 6 -23.76 17.90 -31.18
N ALA A 7 -24.37 18.95 -30.61
CA ALA A 7 -24.16 19.33 -29.22
C ALA A 7 -24.71 18.29 -28.22
N PHE A 8 -25.87 17.69 -28.50
CA PHE A 8 -26.44 16.62 -27.66
C PHE A 8 -25.59 15.33 -27.73
N LEU A 9 -25.06 14.98 -28.90
CA LEU A 9 -24.14 13.84 -29.05
C LEU A 9 -22.82 14.07 -28.30
N LEU A 10 -22.25 15.27 -28.37
CA LEU A 10 -21.05 15.63 -27.62
C LEU A 10 -21.28 15.59 -26.11
N MET A 11 -22.39 16.16 -25.61
CA MET A 11 -22.75 16.08 -24.19
C MET A 11 -22.98 14.65 -23.72
N GLY A 12 -23.63 13.81 -24.54
CA GLY A 12 -23.79 12.38 -24.26
C GLY A 12 -22.45 11.65 -24.19
N LEU A 13 -21.52 11.97 -25.09
CA LEU A 13 -20.17 11.41 -25.11
C LEU A 13 -19.37 11.84 -23.86
N PHE A 14 -19.44 13.11 -23.45
CA PHE A 14 -18.79 13.60 -22.23
C PHE A 14 -19.39 13.00 -20.96
N ALA A 15 -20.71 12.80 -20.90
CA ALA A 15 -21.36 12.12 -19.79
C ALA A 15 -20.96 10.63 -19.72
N PHE A 16 -20.86 9.97 -20.88
CA PHE A 16 -20.42 8.59 -20.99
C PHE A 16 -18.93 8.42 -20.62
N LEU A 17 -18.06 9.32 -21.11
CA LEU A 17 -16.65 9.41 -20.70
C LEU A 17 -16.52 9.69 -19.20
N GLY A 18 -17.32 10.59 -18.63
CA GLY A 18 -17.35 10.87 -17.20
C GLY A 18 -17.76 9.65 -16.36
N MET A 19 -18.75 8.87 -16.80
CA MET A 19 -19.11 7.60 -16.16
C MET A 19 -18.04 6.52 -16.30
N GLN A 20 -17.36 6.43 -17.46
CA GLN A 20 -16.28 5.47 -17.65
C GLN A 20 -15.04 5.77 -16.80
N VAL A 21 -14.76 7.05 -16.51
CA VAL A 21 -13.69 7.45 -15.59
C VAL A 21 -13.96 6.97 -14.16
N HIS A 22 -15.23 6.91 -13.73
CA HIS A 22 -15.59 6.37 -12.42
C HIS A 22 -15.64 4.84 -12.35
N LEU A 23 -15.72 4.14 -13.50
CA LEU A 23 -15.92 2.68 -13.54
C LEU A 23 -14.63 1.86 -13.74
N ALA A 24 -13.47 2.49 -13.90
CA ALA A 24 -12.21 1.76 -14.15
C ALA A 24 -10.95 2.40 -13.54
N VAL A 25 -11.07 3.20 -12.47
CA VAL A 25 -9.92 3.36 -11.57
C VAL A 25 -10.01 2.21 -10.60
N ALA A 26 -9.18 1.19 -10.79
CA ALA A 26 -9.01 0.17 -9.79
C ALA A 26 -8.38 0.83 -8.56
N ASP A 27 -9.18 1.05 -7.53
CA ASP A 27 -8.71 1.64 -6.28
C ASP A 27 -7.67 0.72 -5.63
N CYS A 28 -6.71 1.31 -4.92
CA CYS A 28 -5.73 0.54 -4.17
C CYS A 28 -6.43 -0.28 -3.08
N PRO A 29 -6.27 -1.62 -3.02
CA PRO A 29 -6.96 -2.46 -2.05
C PRO A 29 -6.33 -2.42 -0.64
N LEU A 30 -5.30 -1.60 -0.42
CA LEU A 30 -4.60 -1.49 0.86
C LEU A 30 -5.35 -0.51 1.77
N ASP A 31 -5.87 -1.03 2.88
CA ASP A 31 -6.52 -0.24 3.92
C ASP A 31 -5.53 0.20 5.01
N LEU A 32 -5.39 1.51 5.23
CA LEU A 32 -4.55 2.09 6.28
C LEU A 32 -5.37 2.70 7.42
N SER A 33 -6.70 2.57 7.42
CA SER A 33 -7.61 3.20 8.38
C SER A 33 -7.31 2.88 9.85
N GLY A 34 -6.75 1.71 10.13
CA GLY A 34 -6.33 1.30 11.48
C GLY A 34 -5.02 1.93 11.99
N SER A 35 -4.38 2.80 11.21
CA SER A 35 -3.07 3.36 11.53
C SER A 35 -3.15 4.61 12.40
N ASN A 36 -2.19 4.79 13.32
CA ASN A 36 -2.07 6.02 14.09
C ASN A 36 -1.27 7.07 13.31
N PHE A 37 -1.96 7.82 12.46
CA PHE A 37 -1.30 8.83 11.63
C PHE A 37 -0.70 10.00 12.43
N THR A 38 -1.29 10.35 13.59
CA THR A 38 -0.74 11.38 14.48
C THR A 38 0.66 11.02 14.97
N LEU A 39 0.90 9.75 15.30
CA LEU A 39 2.21 9.29 15.73
C LEU A 39 3.25 9.43 14.62
N VAL A 40 2.94 8.99 13.40
CA VAL A 40 3.90 9.09 12.29
C VAL A 40 4.12 10.54 11.86
N ALA A 41 3.08 11.37 11.84
CA ALA A 41 3.20 12.80 11.53
C ALA A 41 4.14 13.51 12.49
N SER A 42 4.02 13.24 13.80
CA SER A 42 4.94 13.82 14.80
C SER A 42 6.38 13.35 14.60
N MET A 43 6.61 12.04 14.39
CA MET A 43 7.95 11.49 14.13
C MET A 43 8.58 12.01 12.83
N CYS A 44 7.76 12.29 11.82
CA CYS A 44 8.23 12.80 10.52
C CYS A 44 8.45 14.31 10.50
N SER A 45 8.00 15.05 11.53
CA SER A 45 8.19 16.50 11.64
C SER A 45 9.62 16.88 12.10
N ASP A 46 10.28 16.01 12.86
CA ASP A 46 11.67 16.20 13.30
C ASP A 46 12.66 15.54 12.32
N ARG A 47 13.63 16.33 11.85
CA ARG A 47 14.69 15.85 10.94
C ARG A 47 15.63 14.84 11.60
N ASN A 48 15.77 14.86 12.92
CA ASN A 48 16.58 13.89 13.67
C ASN A 48 15.90 12.51 13.75
N ASP A 49 14.58 12.47 13.63
CA ASP A 49 13.78 11.25 13.75
C ASP A 49 13.40 10.63 12.39
N ARG A 50 14.08 11.03 11.30
CA ARG A 50 13.88 10.47 9.95
C ARG A 50 13.88 8.94 9.92
N GLY A 51 14.77 8.30 10.68
CA GLY A 51 14.79 6.84 10.78
C GLY A 51 13.53 6.26 11.43
N LYS A 52 13.03 6.89 12.51
CA LYS A 52 11.76 6.48 13.15
C LYS A 52 10.58 6.74 12.22
N CYS A 53 10.53 7.90 11.57
CA CYS A 53 9.53 8.24 10.57
C CYS A 53 9.40 7.14 9.50
N CYS A 54 10.50 6.74 8.86
CA CYS A 54 10.46 5.70 7.83
C CYS A 54 10.06 4.33 8.38
N ARG A 55 10.45 3.99 9.62
CA ARG A 55 10.03 2.74 10.26
C ARG A 55 8.51 2.70 10.47
N TYR A 56 7.91 3.77 10.99
CA TYR A 56 6.45 3.83 11.21
C TYR A 56 5.66 3.82 9.90
N ILE A 57 6.08 4.60 8.89
CA ILE A 57 5.46 4.57 7.55
C ILE A 57 5.47 3.15 7.00
N ASN A 58 6.65 2.51 6.98
CA ASN A 58 6.79 1.15 6.42
C ASN A 58 6.10 0.07 7.26
N ALA A 59 5.89 0.30 8.55
CA ALA A 59 5.14 -0.60 9.44
C ALA A 59 3.64 -0.54 9.12
N PHE A 60 3.06 0.65 8.96
CA PHE A 60 1.64 0.81 8.61
C PHE A 60 1.32 0.18 7.26
N VAL A 61 2.17 0.41 6.26
CA VAL A 61 2.06 -0.27 4.95
C VAL A 61 2.20 -1.79 5.09
N ALA A 62 3.09 -2.29 5.95
CA ALA A 62 3.24 -3.73 6.20
C ALA A 62 1.98 -4.37 6.77
N VAL A 63 1.37 -3.72 7.76
CA VAL A 63 0.15 -4.20 8.42
C VAL A 63 -0.99 -4.28 7.41
N SER A 64 -1.15 -3.24 6.60
CA SER A 64 -2.14 -3.20 5.52
C SER A 64 -1.96 -4.34 4.52
N ILE A 65 -0.72 -4.60 4.07
CA ILE A 65 -0.42 -5.71 3.16
C ILE A 65 -0.67 -7.07 3.82
N ALA A 66 -0.33 -7.22 5.10
CA ALA A 66 -0.60 -8.46 5.82
C ALA A 66 -2.12 -8.74 5.93
N GLN A 67 -2.92 -7.71 6.16
CA GLN A 67 -4.39 -7.80 6.15
C GLN A 67 -4.92 -8.16 4.76
N TYR A 68 -4.41 -7.50 3.72
CA TYR A 68 -4.74 -7.83 2.33
C TYR A 68 -4.39 -9.28 1.96
N ALA A 69 -3.20 -9.75 2.37
CA ALA A 69 -2.78 -11.13 2.15
C ALA A 69 -3.63 -12.13 2.92
N ASN A 70 -4.06 -11.80 4.14
CA ASN A 70 -4.98 -12.62 4.91
C ASN A 70 -6.36 -12.73 4.23
N ALA A 71 -6.85 -11.64 3.63
CA ALA A 71 -8.15 -11.60 2.95
C ALA A 71 -8.13 -12.29 1.57
N THR A 72 -7.05 -12.15 0.82
CA THR A 72 -6.99 -12.54 -0.60
C THR A 72 -6.05 -13.72 -0.89
N SER A 73 -5.26 -14.14 0.09
CA SER A 73 -4.11 -15.04 -0.08
C SER A 73 -2.99 -14.50 -0.98
N ASN A 74 -3.10 -13.30 -1.57
CA ASN A 74 -2.02 -12.71 -2.37
C ASN A 74 -1.01 -12.01 -1.46
N LEU A 75 0.27 -12.31 -1.61
CA LEU A 75 1.34 -11.77 -0.77
C LEU A 75 1.58 -10.27 -0.97
N GLY A 76 1.06 -9.71 -2.05
CA GLY A 76 1.11 -8.29 -2.34
C GLY A 76 0.10 -7.89 -3.40
N VAL A 77 -0.02 -6.59 -3.61
CA VAL A 77 -0.93 -6.05 -4.62
C VAL A 77 -0.47 -6.46 -6.03
N PRO A 78 -1.42 -6.66 -6.97
CA PRO A 78 -1.11 -6.87 -8.38
C PRO A 78 -0.24 -5.74 -8.95
N LEU A 79 0.66 -6.08 -9.87
CA LEU A 79 1.63 -5.13 -10.45
C LEU A 79 0.95 -3.96 -11.18
N ASP A 80 -0.20 -4.20 -11.79
CA ASP A 80 -1.02 -3.20 -12.46
C ASP A 80 -1.67 -2.19 -11.48
N LEU A 81 -1.75 -2.53 -10.19
CA LEU A 81 -2.25 -1.65 -9.14
C LEU A 81 -1.13 -0.97 -8.33
N SER A 82 0.13 -1.35 -8.54
CA SER A 82 1.26 -0.86 -7.75
C SER A 82 1.37 0.67 -7.76
N ASP A 83 1.33 1.30 -8.94
CA ASP A 83 1.49 2.76 -9.05
C ASP A 83 0.32 3.52 -8.40
N ILE A 84 -0.90 3.02 -8.59
CA ILE A 84 -2.10 3.59 -7.97
C ILE A 84 -2.01 3.47 -6.45
N CYS A 85 -1.52 2.33 -5.94
CA CYS A 85 -1.30 2.14 -4.50
C CYS A 85 -0.23 3.05 -3.92
N LEU A 86 0.90 3.22 -4.60
CA LEU A 86 1.95 4.15 -4.17
C LEU A 86 1.38 5.57 -4.09
N HIS A 87 0.60 5.99 -5.08
CA HIS A 87 -0.02 7.30 -5.11
C HIS A 87 -1.05 7.49 -3.99
N SER A 88 -1.99 6.55 -3.86
CA SER A 88 -3.06 6.59 -2.85
C SER A 88 -2.50 6.61 -1.43
N ILE A 89 -1.47 5.80 -1.13
CA ILE A 89 -0.83 5.79 0.18
C ILE A 89 -0.11 7.11 0.45
N SER A 90 0.61 7.65 -0.54
CA SER A 90 1.25 8.96 -0.40
C SER A 90 0.24 10.07 -0.10
N GLN A 91 -0.88 10.11 -0.84
CA GLN A 91 -1.95 11.08 -0.62
C GLN A 91 -2.59 10.93 0.76
N THR A 92 -2.82 9.68 1.19
CA THR A 92 -3.39 9.38 2.51
C THR A 92 -2.45 9.88 3.62
N MET A 93 -1.16 9.58 3.54
CA MET A 93 -0.16 10.05 4.51
C MET A 93 -0.11 11.58 4.58
N GLU A 94 -0.12 12.26 3.42
CA GLU A 94 -0.13 13.72 3.32
C GLU A 94 -1.39 14.32 3.94
N LEU A 95 -2.57 13.75 3.65
CA LEU A 95 -3.86 14.17 4.21
C LEU A 95 -3.85 14.14 5.75
N TYR A 96 -3.16 13.17 6.34
CA TYR A 96 -3.03 13.05 7.80
C TYR A 96 -1.79 13.75 8.38
N GLY A 97 -1.15 14.64 7.64
CA GLY A 97 -0.11 15.54 8.15
C GLY A 97 1.31 14.99 8.14
N VAL A 98 1.55 13.86 7.47
CA VAL A 98 2.92 13.41 7.17
C VAL A 98 3.50 14.33 6.08
N PRO A 99 4.71 14.89 6.25
CA PRO A 99 5.33 15.72 5.23
C PRO A 99 5.40 15.02 3.87
N ARG A 100 5.01 15.71 2.79
CA ARG A 100 4.95 15.16 1.43
C ARG A 100 6.26 14.54 0.94
N ASN A 101 7.40 15.08 1.37
CA ASN A 101 8.71 14.54 1.03
C ASN A 101 9.08 13.26 1.81
N ALA A 102 8.38 12.95 2.91
CA ALA A 102 8.63 11.78 3.73
C ALA A 102 8.43 10.48 2.98
N THR A 103 7.35 10.36 2.24
CA THR A 103 7.08 9.16 1.44
C THR A 103 8.11 9.00 0.31
N ALA A 104 8.60 10.10 -0.25
CA ALA A 104 9.64 10.08 -1.27
C ALA A 104 11.01 9.66 -0.72
N PHE A 105 11.44 10.17 0.44
CA PHE A 105 12.75 9.82 0.98
C PHE A 105 12.77 8.49 1.74
N CYS A 106 11.65 8.09 2.36
CA CYS A 106 11.56 6.79 3.02
C CYS A 106 11.41 5.66 2.01
N GLY A 107 10.78 5.95 0.87
CA GLY A 107 10.20 4.93 0.02
C GLY A 107 9.15 4.10 0.78
N PHE A 108 8.45 3.24 0.04
CA PHE A 108 7.52 2.27 0.65
C PHE A 108 8.06 0.84 0.66
N GLY A 109 9.36 0.68 0.38
CA GLY A 109 10.02 -0.60 0.22
C GLY A 109 9.41 -1.45 -0.90
N THR A 110 9.98 -2.61 -1.16
CA THR A 110 9.50 -3.66 -2.09
C THR A 110 8.14 -4.27 -1.70
N LYS A 111 7.31 -3.54 -0.96
CA LYS A 111 6.06 -4.00 -0.39
C LYS A 111 4.85 -3.76 -1.31
N ILE A 112 4.91 -2.76 -2.20
CA ILE A 112 3.79 -2.38 -3.07
C ILE A 112 4.02 -2.78 -4.54
N PRO A 113 5.20 -3.30 -4.89
CA PRO A 113 5.24 -4.52 -5.70
C PRO A 113 6.18 -5.54 -5.07
N VAL A 114 5.61 -6.71 -4.77
CA VAL A 114 6.33 -7.87 -4.26
C VAL A 114 7.29 -8.41 -5.33
N ASN A 115 8.52 -7.90 -5.34
CA ASN A 115 9.65 -8.60 -5.93
C ASN A 115 10.37 -9.33 -4.80
N TYR A 116 9.72 -10.34 -4.20
CA TYR A 116 10.45 -11.23 -3.31
C TYR A 116 11.35 -12.13 -4.17
N ASP A 117 12.56 -12.41 -3.69
CA ASP A 117 13.45 -13.48 -4.21
C ASP A 117 12.81 -14.89 -4.11
N CYS A 118 11.55 -14.97 -3.69
CA CYS A 118 10.75 -16.16 -3.56
C CYS A 118 10.32 -16.75 -4.92
N ARG A 119 11.21 -16.88 -5.90
CA ARG A 119 11.05 -17.63 -7.16
C ARG A 119 9.62 -17.65 -7.75
N GLY A 120 8.97 -16.49 -7.85
CA GLY A 120 7.62 -16.39 -8.43
C GLY A 120 6.45 -16.89 -7.57
N ARG A 121 6.65 -17.11 -6.27
CA ARG A 121 5.55 -17.39 -5.33
C ARG A 121 4.84 -16.10 -4.96
N THR A 122 3.58 -15.99 -5.34
CA THR A 122 2.77 -14.78 -5.15
C THR A 122 1.64 -14.97 -4.15
N THR A 123 1.38 -16.20 -3.71
CA THR A 123 0.31 -16.52 -2.76
C THR A 123 0.82 -17.13 -1.46
N VAL A 124 0.05 -16.96 -0.38
CA VAL A 124 0.32 -17.56 0.93
C VAL A 124 0.44 -19.07 0.82
N THR A 125 -0.47 -19.75 0.10
CA THR A 125 -0.42 -21.21 -0.07
C THR A 125 0.86 -21.69 -0.74
N GLN A 126 1.32 -21.01 -1.79
CA GLN A 126 2.61 -21.32 -2.41
C GLN A 126 3.78 -21.06 -1.46
N MET A 127 3.69 -20.02 -0.63
CA MET A 127 4.71 -19.71 0.38
C MET A 127 4.82 -20.81 1.44
N LEU A 128 3.68 -21.33 1.93
CA LEU A 128 3.64 -22.45 2.89
C LEU A 128 4.36 -23.71 2.37
N GLN A 129 4.35 -23.91 1.04
CA GLN A 129 5.03 -25.03 0.37
C GLN A 129 6.52 -24.77 0.14
N SER A 130 7.05 -23.61 0.52
CA SER A 130 8.46 -23.31 0.33
C SER A 130 9.34 -24.22 1.19
N PRO A 131 10.47 -24.70 0.66
CA PRO A 131 11.49 -25.34 1.49
C PRO A 131 11.81 -24.45 2.68
N GLN A 132 11.94 -25.05 3.87
CA GLN A 132 12.26 -24.35 5.12
C GLN A 132 11.18 -23.38 5.66
N PHE A 133 9.95 -23.35 5.13
CA PHE A 133 8.88 -22.54 5.72
C PHE A 133 8.59 -22.89 7.20
N ALA A 134 8.85 -24.13 7.60
CA ALA A 134 8.79 -24.56 9.00
C ALA A 134 9.71 -23.73 9.92
N ASN A 135 10.91 -23.35 9.45
CA ASN A 135 11.83 -22.50 10.21
C ASN A 135 11.23 -21.10 10.43
N VAL A 136 10.57 -20.54 9.42
CA VAL A 136 9.86 -19.25 9.56
C VAL A 136 8.77 -19.36 10.62
N THR A 137 7.97 -20.42 10.55
CA THR A 137 6.90 -20.69 11.53
C THR A 137 7.45 -20.82 12.95
N GLU A 138 8.61 -21.44 13.12
CA GLU A 138 9.27 -21.57 14.44
C GLU A 138 9.79 -20.22 14.97
N ASN A 139 10.45 -19.43 14.12
CA ASN A 139 11.00 -18.13 14.51
C ASN A 139 9.92 -17.06 14.72
N CYS A 140 8.81 -17.13 13.99
CA CYS A 140 7.69 -16.20 14.16
C CYS A 140 6.82 -16.48 15.40
N LYS A 141 7.04 -17.58 16.14
CA LYS A 141 6.34 -17.87 17.41
C LYS A 141 6.84 -17.03 18.58
N LEU A 142 7.86 -16.18 18.39
CA LEU A 142 8.37 -15.30 19.44
C LEU A 142 7.31 -14.27 19.84
N PRO A 143 7.05 -14.06 21.14
CA PRO A 143 6.13 -13.03 21.57
C PRO A 143 6.70 -11.66 21.20
N LEU A 144 5.90 -10.85 20.50
CA LEU A 144 6.20 -9.45 20.16
C LEU A 144 6.48 -8.56 21.39
N SER A 145 6.31 -9.06 22.61
CA SER A 145 6.53 -8.37 23.87
C SER A 145 7.96 -8.46 24.43
N ARG A 146 8.90 -9.14 23.76
CA ARG A 146 10.33 -9.06 24.13
C ARG A 146 11.07 -8.04 23.27
N GLU A 147 10.66 -6.78 23.43
CA GLU A 147 11.42 -5.62 23.00
C GLU A 147 12.50 -5.31 24.06
N THR A 148 13.50 -6.19 24.18
CA THR A 148 14.75 -5.91 24.91
C THR A 148 15.86 -6.70 24.25
N ASP A 149 16.88 -5.99 23.76
CA ASP A 149 18.08 -6.48 23.08
C ASP A 149 17.95 -6.79 21.58
N CYS A 150 17.74 -5.74 20.77
CA CYS A 150 18.48 -5.65 19.51
C CYS A 150 19.81 -4.94 19.81
N ARG A 151 20.92 -5.65 19.69
CA ARG A 151 22.29 -5.12 19.79
C ARG A 151 22.70 -4.39 18.52
#